data_AF-A0A3C2ACT9-F1
#
_entry.id   AF-A0A3C2ACT9-F1
#
_cell.length_a   1.000
_cell.length_b   1.000
_cell.length_c   1.000
_cell.angle_alpha   90.00
_cell.angle_beta   90.00
_cell.angle_gamma   90.00
#
_symmetry.space_group_name_H-M   'P 1'
#
loop_
_entity.id
_entity.type
_entity.pdbx_description
1 polymer ?
#
loop_
_entity_poly.entity_id
_entity_poly.type
_entity_poly.pdbx_seq_one_letter_code
_entity_poly.pdbx_strand_id
1 'polypeptide(L)'
;TKKLESGEGTVAKLINDPEAYNEIMKLVTNAKDAMGNLNSIAEDVKAGKGSLGKLMTDDALYDQARGAVESFNKVAQKIERGEGTIGKLVNDETLYVETKKALKGITKATESINEQIPISTLGVVIGTAIQ
;
A
#
# COMPACT_ATOMS: atom_id res chain seq x y z
N THR A 1 -6.84 -10.61 14.27
CA THR A 1 -8.06 -11.07 13.57
C THR A 1 -9.27 -10.17 13.85
N LYS A 2 -9.58 -9.78 15.10
CA LYS A 2 -10.67 -8.80 15.40
C LYS A 2 -10.58 -7.42 14.71
N LYS A 3 -9.39 -6.88 14.45
CA LYS A 3 -9.22 -5.58 13.75
C LYS A 3 -9.52 -5.62 12.24
N LEU A 4 -9.59 -6.83 11.66
CA LEU A 4 -9.95 -7.02 10.25
C LEU A 4 -11.47 -7.02 10.08
N GLU A 5 -12.20 -7.49 11.10
CA GLU A 5 -13.67 -7.62 11.10
C GLU A 5 -14.39 -6.31 11.42
N SER A 6 -13.76 -5.36 12.13
CA SER A 6 -14.37 -4.07 12.49
C SER A 6 -14.21 -2.97 11.43
N GLY A 7 -13.47 -3.20 10.35
CA GLY A 7 -13.15 -2.15 9.38
C GLY A 7 -12.18 -1.07 9.91
N GLU A 8 -11.46 -1.34 11.02
CA GLU A 8 -10.52 -0.40 11.64
C GLU A 8 -9.04 -0.69 11.33
N GLY A 9 -8.77 -1.57 10.36
CA GLY A 9 -7.41 -1.94 9.94
C GLY A 9 -6.66 -0.79 9.24
N THR A 10 -5.34 -0.90 9.12
CA THR A 10 -4.49 0.11 8.45
C THR A 10 -4.92 0.40 7.02
N VAL A 11 -5.34 -0.63 6.27
CA VAL A 11 -5.88 -0.48 4.92
C VAL A 11 -7.21 0.29 4.91
N ALA A 12 -8.08 0.05 5.88
CA ALA A 12 -9.35 0.75 5.97
C ALA A 12 -9.17 2.22 6.38
N LYS A 13 -8.17 2.52 7.22
CA LYS A 13 -7.74 3.89 7.52
C LYS A 13 -7.18 4.58 6.28
N LEU A 14 -6.33 3.89 5.51
CA LEU A 14 -5.73 4.42 4.27
C LEU A 14 -6.78 4.78 3.20
N ILE A 15 -7.87 4.01 3.11
CA ILE A 15 -8.93 4.23 2.11
C ILE A 15 -9.93 5.31 2.55
N ASN A 16 -10.15 5.46 3.86
CA ASN A 16 -11.07 6.48 4.39
C ASN A 16 -10.41 7.85 4.58
N ASP A 17 -9.09 7.93 4.52
CA ASP A 17 -8.34 9.17 4.69
C ASP A 17 -7.95 9.79 3.33
N PRO A 18 -8.54 10.95 2.95
CA PRO A 18 -8.17 11.64 1.72
C PRO A 18 -6.73 12.16 1.72
N GLU A 19 -6.09 12.36 2.88
CA GLU A 19 -4.67 12.75 2.95
C GLU A 19 -3.74 11.59 2.58
N ALA A 20 -4.15 10.34 2.87
CA ALA A 20 -3.36 9.16 2.54
C ALA A 20 -3.12 9.01 1.03
N TYR A 21 -4.10 9.36 0.18
CA TYR A 21 -3.92 9.41 -1.26
C TYR A 21 -2.82 10.41 -1.66
N ASN A 22 -2.85 11.61 -1.09
CA ASN A 22 -1.85 12.65 -1.39
C ASN A 22 -0.44 12.24 -0.95
N GLU A 23 -0.31 11.61 0.21
CA GLU A 23 0.97 11.10 0.71
C GLU A 23 1.53 9.97 -0.17
N ILE A 24 0.67 9.05 -0.65
CA ILE A 24 1.07 8.02 -1.62
C ILE A 24 1.58 8.67 -2.91
N MET A 25 0.86 9.67 -3.44
CA MET A 25 1.26 10.36 -4.67
C MET A 25 2.58 11.15 -4.52
N LYS A 26 2.82 11.76 -3.35
CA LYS A 26 4.11 12.37 -3.03
C LYS A 26 5.24 11.32 -2.99
N LEU A 27 4.98 10.17 -2.39
CA LEU A 27 5.94 9.05 -2.34
C LEU A 27 6.31 8.57 -3.74
N VAL A 28 5.31 8.40 -4.62
CA VAL A 28 5.52 8.02 -6.03
C VAL A 28 6.34 9.09 -6.76
N THR A 29 6.03 10.38 -6.55
CA THR A 29 6.78 11.49 -7.15
C THR A 29 8.22 11.53 -6.67
N ASN A 30 8.46 11.46 -5.35
CA ASN A 30 9.79 11.47 -4.77
C ASN A 30 10.62 10.25 -5.23
N ALA A 31 9.98 9.09 -5.36
CA ALA A 31 10.63 7.89 -5.90
C ALA A 31 11.07 8.10 -7.36
N LYS A 32 10.20 8.70 -8.19
CA LYS A 32 10.51 9.05 -9.57
C LYS A 32 11.70 10.04 -9.66
N ASP A 33 11.72 11.06 -8.82
CA ASP A 33 12.81 12.05 -8.79
C ASP A 33 14.13 11.42 -8.34
N ALA A 34 14.10 10.57 -7.30
CA ALA A 34 15.27 9.82 -6.85
C ALA A 34 15.84 8.94 -7.97
N MET A 35 15.00 8.34 -8.81
CA MET A 35 15.45 7.56 -9.96
C MET A 35 16.03 8.41 -11.07
N GLY A 36 15.45 9.59 -11.33
CA GLY A 36 16.06 10.57 -12.24
C GLY A 36 17.49 10.89 -11.82
N ASN A 37 17.69 11.15 -10.52
CA ASN A 37 19.02 11.42 -9.96
C ASN A 37 19.95 10.19 -10.04
N LEU A 38 19.46 8.99 -9.75
CA LEU A 38 20.25 7.76 -9.87
C LEU A 38 20.69 7.50 -11.32
N ASN A 39 19.81 7.74 -12.29
CA ASN A 39 20.16 7.62 -13.71
C ASN A 39 21.26 8.62 -14.08
N SER A 40 21.13 9.89 -13.66
CA SER A 40 22.17 10.90 -13.90
C SER A 40 23.51 10.53 -13.25
N ILE A 41 23.50 10.01 -12.02
CA ILE A 41 24.71 9.52 -11.35
C ILE A 41 25.32 8.33 -12.12
N ALA A 42 24.49 7.39 -12.59
CA ALA A 42 24.97 6.26 -13.38
C ALA A 42 25.59 6.70 -14.72
N GLU A 43 25.02 7.72 -15.36
CA GLU A 43 25.57 8.35 -16.56
C GLU A 43 26.91 9.05 -16.28
N ASP A 44 26.99 9.82 -15.19
CA ASP A 44 28.22 10.51 -14.80
C ASP A 44 29.33 9.53 -14.41
N VAL A 45 29.00 8.44 -13.71
CA VAL A 45 29.94 7.35 -13.41
C VAL A 45 30.43 6.67 -14.70
N LYS A 46 29.52 6.32 -15.62
CA LYS A 46 29.88 5.76 -16.93
C LYS A 46 30.77 6.70 -17.74
N ALA A 47 30.56 8.01 -17.63
CA ALA A 47 31.38 9.03 -18.27
C ALA A 47 32.69 9.32 -17.53
N GLY A 48 32.98 8.64 -16.41
CA GLY A 48 34.17 8.85 -15.59
C GLY A 48 34.22 10.22 -14.90
N LYS A 49 33.08 10.88 -14.73
CA LYS A 49 32.99 12.22 -14.12
C LYS A 49 33.00 12.11 -12.59
N GLY A 50 33.69 13.07 -11.95
CA GLY A 50 33.81 13.15 -10.48
C GLY A 50 34.83 12.17 -9.88
N SER A 51 35.07 12.29 -8.58
CA SER A 51 35.98 11.41 -7.83
C SER A 51 35.48 9.97 -7.72
N LEU A 52 34.16 9.75 -7.70
CA LEU A 52 33.54 8.43 -7.79
C LEU A 52 33.66 7.83 -9.20
N GLY A 53 33.37 8.58 -10.27
CA GLY A 53 33.59 8.06 -11.64
C GLY A 53 35.06 7.77 -11.97
N LYS A 54 36.00 8.48 -11.32
CA LYS A 54 37.44 8.19 -11.40
C LYS A 54 37.90 7.00 -10.54
N LEU A 55 37.21 6.70 -9.44
CA LEU A 55 37.53 5.59 -8.53
C LEU A 55 36.81 4.29 -8.92
N MET A 56 35.66 4.42 -9.59
CA MET A 56 34.68 3.36 -9.83
C MET A 56 34.58 3.13 -11.33
N THR A 57 35.68 2.63 -11.89
CA THR A 57 35.70 2.03 -13.24
C THR A 57 35.37 0.54 -13.18
N ASP A 58 35.01 0.01 -12.00
CA ASP A 58 34.60 -1.38 -11.81
C ASP A 58 33.13 -1.55 -12.21
N ASP A 59 32.90 -2.39 -13.23
CA ASP A 59 31.61 -2.70 -13.83
C ASP A 59 30.55 -3.14 -12.80
N ALA A 60 30.96 -3.65 -11.63
CA ALA A 60 30.06 -4.21 -10.62
C ALA A 60 29.04 -3.21 -10.05
N LEU A 61 29.43 -1.96 -9.76
CA LEU A 61 28.49 -0.96 -9.23
C LEU A 61 27.57 -0.40 -10.32
N TYR A 62 28.09 -0.27 -11.54
CA TYR A 62 27.29 0.07 -12.70
C TYR A 62 26.21 -0.99 -12.97
N ASP A 63 26.59 -2.27 -12.95
CA ASP A 63 25.69 -3.39 -13.18
C ASP A 63 24.64 -3.54 -12.07
N GLN A 64 25.03 -3.34 -10.80
CA GLN A 64 24.08 -3.35 -9.69
C GLN A 64 23.08 -2.20 -9.79
N ALA A 65 23.55 -0.97 -10.09
CA ALA A 65 22.67 0.19 -10.27
C ALA A 65 21.73 -0.02 -11.45
N ARG A 66 22.26 -0.50 -12.59
CA ARG A 66 21.48 -0.83 -13.77
C ARG A 66 20.41 -1.88 -13.48
N GLY A 67 20.78 -2.98 -12.82
CA GLY A 67 19.86 -4.05 -12.45
C GLY A 67 18.74 -3.58 -11.51
N ALA A 68 19.06 -2.67 -10.57
CA ALA A 68 18.07 -2.06 -9.70
C ALA A 68 17.09 -1.17 -10.48
N VAL A 69 17.58 -0.32 -11.39
CA VAL A 69 16.74 0.52 -12.25
C VAL A 69 15.85 -0.32 -13.17
N GLU A 70 16.40 -1.37 -13.79
CA GLU A 70 15.62 -2.28 -14.63
C GLU A 70 14.53 -3.02 -13.84
N SER A 71 14.85 -3.49 -12.63
CA SER A 71 13.88 -4.16 -11.75
C SER A 71 12.77 -3.21 -11.32
N PHE A 72 13.13 -1.98 -10.94
CA PHE A 72 12.15 -0.96 -10.60
C PHE A 72 11.25 -0.62 -11.80
N ASN A 73 11.82 -0.38 -12.98
CA ASN A 73 11.06 -0.07 -14.18
C ASN A 73 10.04 -1.16 -14.51
N LYS A 74 10.39 -2.44 -14.32
CA LYS A 74 9.44 -3.55 -14.48
C LYS A 74 8.29 -3.47 -13.47
N VAL A 75 8.56 -3.13 -12.21
CA VAL A 75 7.51 -2.96 -11.19
C VAL A 75 6.62 -1.76 -11.52
N ALA A 76 7.21 -0.63 -11.90
CA ALA A 76 6.47 0.57 -12.30
C ALA A 76 5.56 0.30 -13.50
N GLN A 77 6.04 -0.40 -14.53
CA GLN A 77 5.24 -0.80 -15.69
C GLN A 77 4.09 -1.73 -15.32
N LYS A 78 4.30 -2.66 -14.38
CA LYS A 78 3.21 -3.51 -13.87
C LYS A 78 2.14 -2.70 -13.17
N ILE A 79 2.55 -1.73 -12.35
CA ILE A 79 1.61 -0.82 -11.68
C ILE A 79 0.85 -0.01 -12.73
N GLU A 80 1.53 0.60 -13.69
CA GLU A 80 0.92 1.39 -14.77
C GLU A 80 -0.09 0.57 -15.59
N ARG A 81 0.21 -0.70 -15.86
CA ARG A 81 -0.69 -1.62 -16.58
C ARG A 81 -1.85 -2.16 -15.74
N GLY A 82 -1.95 -1.78 -14.48
CA GLY A 82 -2.97 -2.31 -13.57
C GLY A 82 -2.73 -3.76 -13.13
N GLU A 83 -1.50 -4.28 -13.27
CA GLU A 83 -1.16 -5.65 -12.89
C GLU A 83 -0.91 -5.79 -11.38
N GLY A 84 -1.36 -6.90 -10.80
CA GLY A 84 -1.25 -7.18 -9.37
C GLY A 84 -2.15 -6.28 -8.50
N THR A 85 -2.11 -6.48 -7.18
CA THR A 85 -3.03 -5.79 -6.26
C THR A 85 -2.79 -4.28 -6.20
N ILE A 86 -1.52 -3.84 -6.23
CA ILE A 86 -1.19 -2.40 -6.24
C ILE A 86 -1.58 -1.77 -7.58
N GLY A 87 -1.27 -2.42 -8.71
CA GLY A 87 -1.66 -1.91 -10.03
C GLY A 87 -3.17 -1.75 -10.16
N LYS A 88 -3.94 -2.78 -9.77
CA LYS A 88 -5.40 -2.70 -9.76
C LYS A 88 -5.91 -1.58 -8.85
N LEU A 89 -5.37 -1.46 -7.64
CA LEU A 89 -5.78 -0.40 -6.71
C LEU A 89 -5.50 1.01 -7.25
N VAL A 90 -4.38 1.21 -7.95
CA VAL A 90 -3.98 2.51 -8.50
C VAL A 90 -4.80 2.88 -9.73
N ASN A 91 -5.16 1.92 -10.58
CA ASN A 91 -5.79 2.19 -11.88
C ASN A 91 -7.31 1.97 -11.91
N ASP A 92 -7.88 1.28 -10.93
CA ASP A 92 -9.30 0.95 -10.92
C ASP A 92 -10.06 1.82 -9.91
N GLU A 93 -10.69 2.88 -10.41
CA GLU A 93 -11.54 3.79 -9.61
C GLU A 93 -12.74 3.05 -8.98
N THR A 94 -13.21 1.95 -9.59
CA THR A 94 -14.36 1.21 -9.07
C THR A 94 -14.02 0.47 -7.79
N LEU A 95 -12.77 -0.01 -7.64
CA LEU A 95 -12.31 -0.66 -6.42
C LEU A 95 -12.38 0.28 -5.21
N TYR A 96 -12.09 1.56 -5.38
CA TYR A 96 -12.25 2.54 -4.30
C TYR A 96 -13.73 2.61 -3.84
N VAL A 97 -14.65 2.72 -4.80
CA VAL A 97 -16.09 2.84 -4.54
C VAL A 97 -16.63 1.57 -3.91
N GLU A 98 -16.30 0.40 -4.44
CA GLU A 98 -16.76 -0.89 -3.94
C GLU A 98 -16.18 -1.20 -2.57
N THR A 99 -14.90 -0.92 -2.34
CA THR A 99 -14.27 -1.10 -1.03
C THR A 99 -14.90 -0.19 0.02
N LYS A 100 -15.19 1.08 -0.35
CA LYS A 100 -15.91 2.01 0.53
C LYS A 100 -17.32 1.52 0.87
N LYS A 101 -18.03 0.94 -0.11
CA LYS A 101 -19.35 0.33 0.13
C LYS A 101 -19.26 -0.89 1.04
N ALA A 102 -18.30 -1.77 0.83
CA ALA A 102 -18.06 -2.95 1.66
C ALA A 102 -17.78 -2.55 3.12
N LEU A 103 -16.89 -1.58 3.33
CA LEU A 103 -16.59 -1.05 4.66
C LEU A 103 -17.83 -0.45 5.33
N LYS A 104 -18.63 0.34 4.60
CA LYS A 104 -19.91 0.87 5.12
C LYS A 104 -20.88 -0.24 5.53
N GLY A 105 -20.94 -1.34 4.78
CA GLY A 105 -21.77 -2.50 5.13
C GLY A 105 -21.31 -3.17 6.42
N ILE A 106 -20.00 -3.32 6.60
CA ILE A 106 -19.39 -3.86 7.83
C ILE A 106 -19.68 -2.96 9.03
N THR A 107 -19.51 -1.64 8.89
CA THR A 107 -19.81 -0.68 9.95
C THR A 107 -21.28 -0.78 10.37
N LYS A 108 -22.21 -0.79 9.42
CA LYS A 108 -23.65 -0.94 9.70
C LYS A 108 -24.02 -2.27 10.35
N ALA A 109 -23.38 -3.37 9.94
CA ALA A 109 -23.58 -4.67 10.58
C ALA A 109 -23.11 -4.65 12.03
N THR A 110 -21.98 -4.00 12.31
CA THR A 110 -21.45 -3.85 13.67
C THR A 110 -22.34 -2.96 14.53
N GLU A 111 -22.85 -1.85 13.99
CA GLU A 111 -23.86 -0.99 14.66
C GLU A 111 -25.13 -1.77 14.99
N SER A 112 -25.63 -2.57 14.04
CA SER A 112 -26.82 -3.41 14.24
C SER A 112 -26.62 -4.51 15.30
N ILE A 113 -25.41 -5.07 15.40
CA ILE A 113 -25.03 -6.02 16.46
C ILE A 113 -24.99 -5.31 17.82
N ASN A 114 -24.58 -4.04 17.87
CA ASN A 114 -24.51 -3.26 19.11
C ASN A 114 -25.90 -2.78 19.60
N GLU A 115 -26.87 -2.59 18.70
CA GLU A 115 -28.22 -2.10 19.04
C GLU A 115 -29.24 -3.19 19.40
N GLN A 116 -28.97 -4.48 19.12
CA GLN A 116 -29.97 -5.56 19.24
C GLN A 116 -29.49 -6.84 19.93
N ILE A 117 -28.60 -6.76 20.92
CA ILE A 117 -28.48 -7.87 21.89
C ILE A 117 -29.28 -7.48 23.14
N PRO A 118 -30.49 -8.02 23.34
CA PRO A 118 -31.09 -8.03 24.66
C PRO A 118 -30.09 -8.66 25.64
N ILE A 119 -29.68 -7.93 26.67
CA ILE A 119 -28.84 -8.43 27.78
C ILE A 119 -29.45 -9.70 28.42
N SER A 120 -30.73 -9.99 28.16
CA SER A 120 -31.47 -11.15 28.64
C SER A 120 -30.94 -12.52 28.16
N THR A 121 -30.26 -12.65 27.02
CA THR A 121 -29.76 -13.98 26.57
C THR A 121 -28.44 -14.40 27.21
N LEU A 122 -27.68 -13.49 27.83
CA LEU A 122 -26.47 -13.86 28.59
C LEU A 122 -26.80 -14.46 29.97
N GLY A 123 -27.99 -14.20 30.53
CA GLY A 123 -28.40 -14.73 31.84
C GLY A 123 -29.00 -16.14 31.82
N VAL A 124 -29.61 -16.57 30.71
CA VAL A 124 -30.36 -17.85 30.65
C VAL A 124 -29.43 -19.08 30.59
N VAL A 125 -28.22 -18.94 30.05
CA VAL A 125 -27.27 -20.05 29.94
C VAL A 125 -26.58 -20.36 31.29
N ILE A 126 -26.45 -19.37 32.19
CA ILE A 126 -25.84 -19.60 33.52
C ILE A 126 -26.86 -20.18 34.51
N GLY A 127 -28.14 -19.81 34.39
CA GLY A 127 -29.19 -20.31 35.30
C GLY A 127 -29.63 -21.75 35.07
N THR A 128 -29.43 -22.30 33.87
CA THR A 128 -29.84 -23.67 33.51
C THR A 128 -28.80 -24.75 33.85
N ALA A 129 -27.59 -24.36 34.26
CA ALA A 129 -26.53 -25.29 34.69
C ALA A 129 -26.43 -25.43 36.23
N ILE A 130 -27.21 -24.66 37.01
CA ILE A 130 -27.16 -24.64 38.49
C ILE A 130 -28.52 -25.05 39.11
N GLN A 131 -29.49 -25.54 38.32
CA GLN A 131 -30.73 -26.12 38.85
C GLN A 131 -30.74 -27.64 38.76
#